data_AF-A0A6C1PJF2-F1
#
_entry.id   AF-A0A6C1PJF2-F1
#
_cell.length_a   1.000
_cell.length_b   1.000
_cell.length_c   1.000
_cell.angle_alpha   90.00
_cell.angle_beta   90.00
_cell.angle_gamma   90.00
#
_symmetry.space_group_name_H-M   'P 1'
#
loop_
_entity.id
_entity.type
_entity.pdbx_description
1 polymer ?
#
loop_
_entity_poly.entity_id
_entity_poly.type
_entity_poly.pdbx_seq_one_letter_code
_entity_poly.pdbx_strand_id
1 'polypeptide(L)'
;MERIAFGRRLGAFVIDTAIVSVVIAGLLTAYAVIGGTRLAIEARQALGVDVSIVSLGDERVWQEYGLRAEEAAEELARLVAERFTDEQTEYIVRTMARSMERSFDPRRVTVDFLLAIDANVINRMVDEAFDSVIADGRADIDPVAVEELRTVTQAAIAEFAIASLTASAIRFALMLVLLPLLAGVGYALIEGVSGRSPGKLVMGCAVRSAAGPPTHAGAYLLRFVVKNAPVLLLLIGITTRGPWLFAAAGLSAVLVMIGSLVALSAERRTLHDYVAGTAVYRVSGGGDW
;
A
#
# COMPACT_ATOMS: atom_id res chain seq x y z
N MET A 1 24.03 1.46 -37.10
CA MET A 1 23.36 0.55 -36.13
C MET A 1 21.96 0.26 -36.61
N GLU A 2 21.52 -1.01 -36.61
CA GLU A 2 20.16 -1.38 -37.04
C GLU A 2 19.16 -1.19 -35.88
N ARG A 3 18.06 -0.48 -36.14
CA ARG A 3 16.94 -0.37 -35.18
C ARG A 3 16.20 -1.70 -35.11
N ILE A 4 15.88 -2.14 -33.89
CA ILE A 4 15.25 -3.43 -33.69
C ILE A 4 13.75 -3.38 -33.99
N ALA A 5 13.28 -4.36 -34.77
CA ALA A 5 11.87 -4.60 -35.06
C ALA A 5 11.06 -4.99 -33.82
N PHE A 6 9.74 -4.79 -33.88
CA PHE A 6 8.82 -5.03 -32.77
C PHE A 6 8.97 -6.41 -32.11
N GLY A 7 9.06 -7.50 -32.87
CA GLY A 7 9.09 -8.86 -32.32
C GLY A 7 10.22 -9.10 -31.31
N ARG A 8 11.41 -8.55 -31.55
CA ARG A 8 12.55 -8.71 -30.63
C ARG A 8 12.44 -7.79 -29.40
N ARG A 9 11.74 -6.65 -29.52
CA ARG A 9 11.36 -5.83 -28.36
C ARG A 9 10.32 -6.55 -27.49
N LEU A 10 9.34 -7.18 -28.12
CA LEU A 10 8.34 -7.99 -27.44
C LEU A 10 8.99 -9.18 -26.72
N GLY A 11 9.93 -9.88 -27.37
CA GLY A 11 10.70 -10.94 -26.71
C GLY A 11 11.46 -10.46 -25.47
N ALA A 12 12.14 -9.31 -25.56
CA ALA A 12 12.80 -8.71 -24.39
C ALA A 12 11.81 -8.38 -23.27
N PHE A 13 10.65 -7.81 -23.62
CA PHE A 13 9.58 -7.52 -22.67
C PHE A 13 9.06 -8.79 -21.98
N VAL A 14 8.78 -9.86 -22.73
CA VAL A 14 8.33 -11.14 -22.17
C VAL A 14 9.34 -11.71 -21.18
N ILE A 15 10.65 -11.65 -21.51
CA ILE A 15 11.71 -12.10 -20.59
C ILE A 15 11.73 -11.24 -19.32
N ASP A 16 11.68 -9.92 -19.45
CA ASP A 16 11.62 -9.00 -18.31
C ASP A 16 10.38 -9.26 -17.44
N THR A 17 9.22 -9.48 -18.06
CA THR A 17 7.97 -9.82 -17.36
C THR A 17 8.09 -11.14 -16.60
N ALA A 18 8.74 -12.16 -17.17
CA ALA A 18 8.98 -13.42 -16.48
C ALA A 18 9.90 -13.22 -15.26
N ILE A 19 11.02 -12.51 -15.44
CA ILE A 19 11.98 -12.23 -14.36
C ILE A 19 11.31 -11.46 -13.22
N VAL A 20 10.65 -10.34 -13.54
CA VAL A 20 10.02 -9.50 -12.51
C VAL A 20 8.88 -10.24 -11.81
N SER A 21 8.12 -11.08 -12.53
CA SER A 21 7.08 -11.92 -11.93
C SER A 21 7.63 -12.91 -10.91
N VAL A 22 8.77 -13.56 -11.21
CA VAL A 22 9.43 -14.48 -10.26
C VAL A 22 9.95 -13.71 -9.04
N VAL A 23 10.56 -12.54 -9.24
CA VAL A 23 11.03 -11.68 -8.14
C VAL A 23 9.86 -11.25 -7.25
N ILE A 24 8.77 -10.76 -7.85
CA ILE A 24 7.57 -10.35 -7.13
C ILE A 24 6.96 -11.54 -6.38
N ALA A 25 6.83 -12.70 -7.02
CA ALA A 25 6.29 -13.90 -6.38
C ALA A 25 7.14 -14.34 -5.18
N GLY A 26 8.47 -14.31 -5.31
CA GLY A 26 9.39 -14.61 -4.21
C GLY A 26 9.26 -13.61 -3.05
N LEU A 27 9.21 -12.31 -3.36
CA LEU A 27 9.01 -11.24 -2.37
C LEU A 27 7.66 -11.37 -1.65
N LEU A 28 6.58 -11.60 -2.39
CA LEU A 28 5.25 -11.80 -1.83
C LEU A 28 5.18 -13.06 -0.97
N THR A 29 5.80 -14.16 -1.40
CA THR A 29 5.84 -15.40 -0.62
C THR A 29 6.60 -15.20 0.68
N ALA A 30 7.78 -14.58 0.63
CA ALA A 30 8.56 -14.27 1.82
C ALA A 30 7.79 -13.33 2.77
N TYR A 31 7.16 -12.29 2.22
CA TYR A 31 6.36 -11.35 3.01
C TYR A 31 5.12 -12.02 3.62
N ALA A 32 4.40 -12.84 2.86
CA ALA A 32 3.23 -13.58 3.33
C ALA A 32 3.60 -14.57 4.44
N VAL A 33 4.72 -15.27 4.32
CA VAL A 33 5.19 -16.18 5.36
C VAL A 33 5.61 -15.42 6.61
N ILE A 34 6.48 -14.41 6.50
CA ILE A 34 6.99 -13.68 7.67
C ILE A 34 5.88 -12.85 8.32
N GLY A 35 5.20 -12.02 7.53
CA GLY A 35 4.13 -11.13 7.99
C GLY A 35 2.89 -11.91 8.44
N GLY A 36 2.50 -12.95 7.70
CA GLY A 36 1.39 -13.81 8.07
C GLY A 36 1.68 -14.61 9.33
N THR A 37 2.90 -15.13 9.53
CA THR A 37 3.26 -15.83 10.78
C THR A 37 3.16 -14.88 11.96
N ARG A 38 3.70 -13.67 11.82
CA ARG A 38 3.60 -12.63 12.85
C ARG A 38 2.14 -12.31 13.17
N LEU A 39 1.33 -12.09 12.14
CA LEU A 39 -0.11 -11.80 12.29
C LEU A 39 -0.85 -12.95 12.96
N ALA A 40 -0.52 -14.20 12.62
CA ALA A 40 -1.10 -15.39 13.24
C ALA A 40 -0.71 -15.53 14.72
N ILE A 41 0.54 -15.19 15.09
CA ILE A 41 0.98 -15.15 16.49
C ILE A 41 0.21 -14.09 17.28
N GLU A 42 0.11 -12.87 16.73
CA GLU A 42 -0.64 -11.77 17.33
C GLU A 42 -2.12 -12.14 17.48
N ALA A 43 -2.73 -12.76 16.45
CA ALA A 43 -4.11 -13.24 16.49
C ALA A 43 -4.31 -14.35 17.53
N ARG A 44 -3.40 -15.31 17.61
CA ARG A 44 -3.44 -16.38 18.62
C ARG A 44 -3.36 -15.82 20.04
N GLN A 45 -2.52 -14.82 20.27
CA GLN A 45 -2.41 -14.16 21.57
C GLN A 45 -3.69 -13.39 21.92
N ALA A 46 -4.28 -12.68 20.96
CA ALA A 46 -5.51 -11.92 21.13
C ALA A 46 -6.76 -12.80 21.35
N LEU A 47 -6.87 -13.86 20.54
CA LEU A 47 -8.08 -14.68 20.47
C LEU A 47 -8.00 -15.95 21.32
N GLY A 48 -6.84 -16.31 21.87
CA GLY A 48 -6.67 -17.54 22.63
C GLY A 48 -6.98 -18.84 21.85
N VAL A 49 -7.24 -18.76 20.55
CA VAL A 49 -7.45 -19.90 19.64
C VAL A 49 -6.20 -20.14 18.81
N ASP A 50 -5.99 -21.38 18.37
CA ASP A 50 -4.82 -21.72 17.57
C ASP A 50 -4.98 -21.17 16.14
N VAL A 51 -4.44 -19.97 15.90
CA VAL A 51 -4.43 -19.32 14.59
C VAL A 51 -3.12 -19.65 13.87
N SER A 52 -3.25 -20.14 12.64
CA SER A 52 -2.16 -20.32 11.67
C SER A 52 -2.33 -19.37 10.50
N ILE A 53 -1.28 -19.22 9.68
CA ILE A 53 -1.36 -18.40 8.45
C ILE A 53 -2.52 -18.84 7.54
N VAL A 54 -2.74 -20.16 7.46
CA VAL A 54 -3.79 -20.74 6.60
C VAL A 54 -5.19 -20.42 7.16
N SER A 55 -5.33 -20.39 8.48
CA SER A 55 -6.62 -20.11 9.13
C SER A 55 -6.95 -18.62 9.21
N LEU A 56 -6.03 -17.70 8.90
CA LEU A 56 -6.34 -16.26 8.81
C LEU A 56 -7.38 -15.93 7.73
N GLY A 57 -7.55 -16.81 6.74
CA GLY A 57 -8.62 -16.71 5.75
C GLY A 57 -9.91 -17.43 6.15
N ASP A 58 -9.94 -18.12 7.28
CA ASP A 58 -11.12 -18.83 7.77
C ASP A 58 -12.11 -17.83 8.38
N GLU A 59 -13.34 -17.85 7.91
CA GLU A 59 -14.44 -17.02 8.41
C GLU A 59 -14.63 -17.22 9.92
N ARG A 60 -14.37 -18.42 10.45
CA ARG A 60 -14.53 -18.74 11.88
C ARG A 60 -13.61 -17.92 12.77
N VAL A 61 -12.39 -17.61 12.34
CA VAL A 61 -11.44 -16.78 13.12
C VAL A 61 -11.98 -15.35 13.23
N TRP A 62 -12.55 -14.83 12.15
CA TRP A 62 -13.13 -13.48 12.11
C TRP A 62 -14.47 -13.40 12.85
N GLN A 63 -15.27 -14.47 12.85
CA GLN A 63 -16.47 -14.57 13.67
C GLN A 63 -16.12 -14.57 15.18
N GLU A 64 -15.14 -15.36 15.59
CA GLU A 64 -14.65 -15.38 16.99
C GLU A 64 -14.10 -14.01 17.41
N TYR A 65 -13.35 -13.36 16.52
CA TYR A 65 -12.90 -11.99 16.73
C TYR A 65 -14.06 -11.00 16.91
N GLY A 66 -15.09 -11.11 16.06
CA GLY A 66 -16.29 -10.29 16.16
C GLY A 66 -17.01 -10.48 17.49
N LEU A 67 -17.22 -11.73 17.90
CA LEU A 67 -17.84 -12.07 19.19
C LEU A 67 -17.07 -11.48 20.38
N ARG A 68 -15.74 -11.62 20.42
CA ARG A 68 -14.92 -11.03 21.49
C ARG A 68 -14.95 -9.51 21.50
N ALA A 69 -14.99 -8.90 20.32
CA ALA A 69 -15.12 -7.44 20.21
C ALA A 69 -16.49 -6.97 20.72
N GLU A 70 -17.56 -7.72 20.45
CA GLU A 70 -18.90 -7.46 20.99
C GLU A 70 -18.93 -7.65 22.51
N GLU A 71 -18.38 -8.74 23.05
CA GLU A 71 -18.26 -8.97 24.50
C GLU A 71 -17.49 -7.85 25.21
N ALA A 72 -16.37 -7.39 24.62
CA ALA A 72 -15.60 -6.26 25.13
C ALA A 72 -16.42 -4.96 25.15
N ALA A 73 -17.20 -4.72 24.11
CA ALA A 73 -18.05 -3.55 23.99
C ALA A 73 -19.22 -3.59 25.00
N GLU A 74 -19.83 -4.76 25.19
CA GLU A 74 -20.88 -4.98 26.19
C GLU A 74 -20.35 -4.78 27.61
N GLU A 75 -19.15 -5.30 27.91
CA GLU A 75 -18.51 -5.12 29.21
C GLU A 75 -18.22 -3.64 29.50
N LEU A 76 -17.69 -2.92 28.51
CA LEU A 76 -17.49 -1.48 28.60
C LEU A 76 -18.83 -0.75 28.80
N ALA A 77 -19.86 -1.09 28.03
CA ALA A 77 -21.18 -0.48 28.18
C ALA A 77 -21.76 -0.71 29.58
N ARG A 78 -21.59 -1.92 30.15
CA ARG A 78 -21.98 -2.24 31.51
C ARG A 78 -21.24 -1.38 32.54
N LEU A 79 -19.93 -1.27 32.43
CA LEU A 79 -19.11 -0.45 33.33
C LEU A 79 -19.47 1.03 33.28
N VAL A 80 -19.85 1.53 32.10
CA VAL A 80 -20.37 2.90 31.95
C VAL A 80 -21.73 3.01 32.67
N ALA A 81 -22.66 2.09 32.42
CA ALA A 81 -24.00 2.14 33.02
C ALA A 81 -23.99 1.99 34.56
N GLU A 82 -23.00 1.31 35.14
CA GLU A 82 -22.84 1.21 36.59
C GLU A 82 -22.41 2.52 37.26
N ARG A 83 -21.76 3.42 36.51
CA ARG A 83 -21.12 4.64 37.06
C ARG A 83 -21.80 5.93 36.63
N PHE A 84 -22.57 5.88 35.55
CA PHE A 84 -23.16 7.04 34.92
C PHE A 84 -24.66 6.83 34.73
N THR A 85 -25.44 7.92 34.76
CA THR A 85 -26.87 7.83 34.42
C THR A 85 -27.06 7.49 32.94
N ASP A 86 -28.26 7.07 32.54
CA ASP A 86 -28.57 6.76 31.13
C ASP A 86 -28.26 7.95 30.20
N GLU A 87 -28.62 9.17 30.62
CA GLU A 87 -28.33 10.40 29.86
C GLU A 87 -26.83 10.69 29.75
N GLN A 88 -26.06 10.41 30.81
CA GLN A 88 -24.61 10.59 30.81
C GLN A 88 -23.92 9.53 29.95
N THR A 89 -24.37 8.28 30.05
CA THR A 89 -23.90 7.15 29.23
C THR A 89 -24.14 7.44 27.76
N GLU A 90 -25.36 7.81 27.38
CA GLU A 90 -25.68 8.16 25.99
C GLU A 90 -24.81 9.31 25.49
N TYR A 91 -24.61 10.34 26.32
CA TYR A 91 -23.76 11.46 25.99
C TYR A 91 -22.30 11.05 25.78
N ILE A 92 -21.71 10.30 26.72
CA ILE A 92 -20.33 9.80 26.65
C ILE A 92 -20.13 8.95 25.39
N VAL A 93 -20.99 7.95 25.18
CA VAL A 93 -20.93 7.05 24.02
C VAL A 93 -21.03 7.84 22.73
N ARG A 94 -21.99 8.78 22.62
CA ARG A 94 -22.17 9.59 21.41
C ARG A 94 -21.01 10.53 21.14
N THR A 95 -20.37 11.07 22.18
CA THR A 95 -19.21 11.95 22.05
C THR A 95 -17.95 11.17 21.68
N MET A 96 -17.73 10.00 22.31
CA MET A 96 -16.65 9.09 21.94
C MET A 96 -16.80 8.59 20.51
N ALA A 97 -17.99 8.15 20.10
CA ALA A 97 -18.28 7.72 18.74
C ALA A 97 -17.97 8.84 17.72
N ARG A 98 -18.43 10.07 17.98
CA ARG A 98 -18.11 11.24 17.13
C ARG A 98 -16.61 11.54 17.09
N SER A 99 -15.88 11.37 18.18
CA SER A 99 -14.42 11.56 18.19
C SER A 99 -13.71 10.49 17.37
N MET A 100 -14.09 9.21 17.54
CA MET A 100 -13.57 8.10 16.76
C MET A 100 -13.88 8.24 15.26
N GLU A 101 -15.11 8.62 14.91
CA GLU A 101 -15.50 8.90 13.52
C GLU A 101 -14.64 10.01 12.89
N ARG A 102 -14.30 11.06 13.66
CA ARG A 102 -13.38 12.12 13.17
C ARG A 102 -11.96 11.61 12.97
N SER A 103 -11.50 10.66 13.79
CA SER A 103 -10.20 10.01 13.63
C SER A 103 -10.15 9.10 12.41
N PHE A 104 -11.28 8.51 12.01
CA PHE A 104 -11.44 7.71 10.81
C PHE A 104 -12.07 8.46 9.62
N ASP A 105 -12.11 9.79 9.65
CA ASP A 105 -12.59 10.59 8.51
C ASP A 105 -11.83 10.13 7.25
N PRO A 106 -12.51 9.64 6.19
CA PRO A 106 -11.85 9.16 4.97
C PRO A 106 -10.89 10.19 4.35
N ARG A 107 -11.10 11.49 4.62
CA ARG A 107 -10.22 12.57 4.19
C ARG A 107 -8.90 12.62 4.98
N ARG A 108 -8.90 12.09 6.20
CA ARG A 108 -7.76 12.03 7.15
C ARG A 108 -7.05 10.67 7.18
N VAL A 109 -7.68 9.59 6.72
CA VAL A 109 -7.06 8.25 6.62
C VAL A 109 -6.03 8.22 5.48
N THR A 110 -4.74 8.44 5.79
CA THR A 110 -3.61 8.36 4.83
C THR A 110 -3.11 6.93 4.73
N VAL A 111 -2.42 6.60 3.64
CA VAL A 111 -1.57 5.40 3.62
C VAL A 111 -0.55 5.47 4.74
N ASP A 112 0.08 6.63 4.95
CA ASP A 112 0.96 6.87 6.10
C ASP A 112 0.26 6.61 7.44
N PHE A 113 -0.98 7.09 7.62
CA PHE A 113 -1.77 6.77 8.80
C PHE A 113 -1.98 5.27 8.92
N LEU A 114 -2.51 4.59 7.90
CA LEU A 114 -2.75 3.13 7.92
C LEU A 114 -1.48 2.31 8.17
N LEU A 115 -0.34 2.74 7.64
CA LEU A 115 0.97 2.13 7.88
C LEU A 115 1.50 2.44 9.29
N ALA A 116 1.12 3.58 9.86
CA ALA A 116 1.50 4.03 11.20
C ALA A 116 0.50 3.64 12.30
N ILE A 117 -0.71 3.14 11.96
CA ILE A 117 -1.65 2.65 12.97
C ILE A 117 -0.91 1.57 13.77
N ASP A 118 -0.81 1.80 15.06
CA ASP A 118 -0.30 0.90 16.06
C ASP A 118 -1.12 1.10 17.35
N ALA A 119 -0.76 0.37 18.40
CA ALA A 119 -1.42 0.51 19.70
C ALA A 119 -1.33 1.95 20.25
N ASN A 120 -0.25 2.69 19.97
CA ASN A 120 -0.08 4.06 20.48
C ASN A 120 -1.02 5.04 19.78
N VAL A 121 -1.20 4.91 18.46
CA VAL A 121 -2.15 5.73 17.70
C VAL A 121 -3.56 5.48 18.19
N ILE A 122 -3.93 4.23 18.44
CA ILE A 122 -5.27 3.89 18.94
C ILE A 122 -5.46 4.39 20.37
N ASN A 123 -4.47 4.24 21.25
CA ASN A 123 -4.51 4.81 22.60
C ASN A 123 -4.68 6.33 22.57
N ARG A 124 -3.98 7.02 21.67
CA ARG A 124 -4.15 8.46 21.48
C ARG A 124 -5.55 8.83 21.01
N MET A 125 -6.14 8.04 20.11
CA MET A 125 -7.53 8.27 19.66
C MET A 125 -8.53 8.10 20.82
N VAL A 126 -8.28 7.13 21.70
CA VAL A 126 -9.06 6.94 22.93
C VAL A 126 -8.87 8.13 23.86
N ASP A 127 -7.64 8.57 24.09
CA ASP A 127 -7.33 9.76 24.90
C ASP A 127 -8.06 11.00 24.38
N GLU A 128 -7.96 11.28 23.08
CA GLU A 128 -8.64 12.41 22.45
C GLU A 128 -10.18 12.31 22.56
N ALA A 129 -10.74 11.09 22.54
CA ALA A 129 -12.16 10.86 22.74
C ALA A 129 -12.59 11.18 24.18
N PHE A 130 -11.84 10.73 25.18
CA PHE A 130 -12.11 11.04 26.59
C PHE A 130 -11.86 12.51 26.94
N ASP A 131 -10.80 13.10 26.41
CA ASP A 131 -10.51 14.53 26.56
C ASP A 131 -11.66 15.37 25.97
N SER A 132 -12.27 14.94 24.87
CA SER A 132 -13.46 15.61 24.31
C SER A 132 -14.68 15.52 25.23
N VAL A 133 -14.87 14.42 25.96
CA VAL A 133 -15.96 14.27 26.94
C VAL A 133 -15.76 15.24 28.11
N ILE A 134 -14.53 15.34 28.62
CA ILE A 134 -14.18 16.23 29.73
C ILE A 134 -14.29 17.70 29.29
N ALA A 135 -13.79 18.03 28.10
CA ALA A 135 -13.74 19.41 27.60
C ALA A 135 -15.11 20.00 27.24
N ASP A 136 -16.04 19.20 26.73
CA ASP A 136 -17.42 19.66 26.48
C ASP A 136 -18.16 20.00 27.80
N GLY A 137 -17.65 19.57 28.96
CA GLY A 137 -17.89 20.25 30.23
C GLY A 137 -19.32 20.17 30.77
N ARG A 138 -19.99 19.03 30.60
CA ARG A 138 -21.23 18.76 31.35
C ARG A 138 -20.92 18.78 32.85
N ALA A 139 -21.43 19.80 33.56
CA ALA A 139 -21.14 20.01 34.98
C ALA A 139 -21.60 18.86 35.90
N ASP A 140 -22.46 17.98 35.40
CA ASP A 140 -22.97 16.81 36.10
C ASP A 140 -22.13 15.55 35.90
N ILE A 141 -21.12 15.56 35.02
CA ILE A 141 -20.22 14.42 34.80
C ILE A 141 -18.96 14.59 35.67
N ASP A 142 -18.69 13.61 36.54
CA ASP A 142 -17.48 13.60 37.35
C ASP A 142 -16.24 13.27 36.50
N PRO A 143 -15.27 14.20 36.36
CA PRO A 143 -14.06 13.95 35.57
C PRO A 143 -13.21 12.80 36.11
N VAL A 144 -13.26 12.51 37.41
CA VAL A 144 -12.51 11.38 38.00
C VAL A 144 -13.09 10.06 37.51
N ALA A 145 -14.42 9.92 37.51
CA ALA A 145 -15.10 8.74 36.98
C ALA A 145 -14.81 8.52 35.48
N VAL A 146 -14.71 9.61 34.71
CA VAL A 146 -14.34 9.56 33.28
C VAL A 146 -12.90 9.07 33.10
N GLU A 147 -11.97 9.50 33.95
CA GLU A 147 -10.57 9.07 33.88
C GLU A 147 -10.37 7.60 34.28
N GLU A 148 -11.14 7.12 35.26
CA GLU A 148 -11.17 5.69 35.57
C GLU A 148 -11.74 4.88 34.40
N LEU A 149 -12.80 5.36 33.77
CA LEU A 149 -13.37 4.74 32.56
C LEU A 149 -12.36 4.74 31.40
N ARG A 150 -11.58 5.81 31.23
CA ARG A 150 -10.46 5.87 30.27
C ARG A 150 -9.47 4.74 30.53
N THR A 151 -9.04 4.59 31.77
CA THR A 151 -8.07 3.56 32.17
C THR A 151 -8.60 2.16 31.89
N VAL A 152 -9.86 1.88 32.22
CA VAL A 152 -10.49 0.58 31.95
C VAL A 152 -10.66 0.33 30.45
N THR A 153 -11.03 1.36 29.69
CA THR A 153 -11.15 1.26 28.23
C THR A 153 -9.81 0.97 27.57
N GLN A 154 -8.74 1.63 28.01
CA GLN A 154 -7.38 1.37 27.52
C GLN A 154 -6.90 -0.03 27.91
N ALA A 155 -7.19 -0.48 29.12
CA ALA A 155 -6.90 -1.84 29.57
C ALA A 155 -7.64 -2.88 28.72
N ALA A 156 -8.94 -2.68 28.46
CA ALA A 156 -9.73 -3.55 27.60
C ALA A 156 -9.16 -3.59 26.17
N ILE A 157 -8.90 -2.43 25.56
CA ILE A 157 -8.32 -2.36 24.21
C ILE A 157 -6.97 -3.08 24.12
N ALA A 158 -6.13 -2.94 25.16
CA ALA A 158 -4.86 -3.64 25.25
C ALA A 158 -5.03 -5.15 25.45
N GLU A 159 -5.94 -5.56 26.33
CA GLU A 159 -6.23 -6.96 26.66
C GLU A 159 -6.76 -7.73 25.46
N PHE A 160 -7.70 -7.14 24.72
CA PHE A 160 -8.27 -7.79 23.55
C PHE A 160 -7.34 -7.74 22.33
N ALA A 161 -6.27 -6.94 22.36
CA ALA A 161 -5.34 -6.72 21.24
C ALA A 161 -6.03 -6.44 19.88
N ILE A 162 -7.31 -6.06 19.90
CA ILE A 162 -8.18 -5.77 18.74
C ILE A 162 -7.54 -4.67 17.89
N ALA A 163 -7.06 -3.65 18.59
CA ALA A 163 -6.37 -2.51 18.05
C ALA A 163 -5.10 -2.89 17.28
N SER A 164 -4.20 -3.64 17.92
CA SER A 164 -2.93 -4.04 17.31
C SER A 164 -3.12 -5.07 16.20
N LEU A 165 -4.02 -6.04 16.38
CA LEU A 165 -4.30 -7.07 15.37
C LEU A 165 -4.90 -6.47 14.11
N THR A 166 -5.90 -5.60 14.24
CA THR A 166 -6.52 -4.92 13.09
C THR A 166 -5.48 -4.07 12.36
N ALA A 167 -4.67 -3.32 13.08
CA ALA A 167 -3.62 -2.49 12.49
C ALA A 167 -2.58 -3.32 11.74
N SER A 168 -2.11 -4.42 12.34
CA SER A 168 -1.20 -5.37 11.70
C SER A 168 -1.81 -6.01 10.45
N ALA A 169 -3.09 -6.39 10.50
CA ALA A 169 -3.81 -6.97 9.36
C ALA A 169 -3.93 -5.98 8.19
N ILE A 170 -4.31 -4.72 8.48
CA ILE A 170 -4.40 -3.65 7.48
C ILE A 170 -3.03 -3.40 6.85
N ARG A 171 -1.97 -3.26 7.66
CA ARG A 171 -0.61 -3.04 7.18
C ARG A 171 -0.13 -4.20 6.31
N PHE A 172 -0.42 -5.43 6.74
CA PHE A 172 -0.13 -6.63 5.98
C PHE A 172 -0.81 -6.63 4.60
N ALA A 173 -2.12 -6.37 4.57
CA ALA A 173 -2.88 -6.28 3.33
C ALA A 173 -2.37 -5.17 2.39
N LEU A 174 -2.09 -3.98 2.93
CA LEU A 174 -1.53 -2.87 2.16
C LEU A 174 -0.18 -3.21 1.53
N MET A 175 0.72 -3.83 2.30
CA MET A 175 2.04 -4.20 1.81
C MET A 175 1.98 -5.30 0.75
N LEU A 176 1.02 -6.22 0.81
CA LEU A 176 0.78 -7.20 -0.27
C LEU A 176 0.46 -6.51 -1.61
N VAL A 177 -0.18 -5.34 -1.58
CA VAL A 177 -0.50 -4.55 -2.78
C VAL A 177 0.67 -3.64 -3.19
N LEU A 178 1.34 -3.01 -2.24
CA LEU A 178 2.41 -2.05 -2.51
C LEU A 178 3.71 -2.73 -2.96
N LEU A 179 4.06 -3.88 -2.39
CA LEU A 179 5.33 -4.55 -2.66
C LEU A 179 5.54 -4.91 -4.14
N PRO A 180 4.55 -5.46 -4.88
CA PRO A 180 4.66 -5.67 -6.32
C PRO A 180 4.87 -4.38 -7.12
N LEU A 181 4.17 -3.31 -6.75
CA LEU A 181 4.30 -2.01 -7.44
C LEU A 181 5.70 -1.44 -7.27
N LEU A 182 6.22 -1.46 -6.04
CA LEU A 182 7.56 -0.98 -5.71
C LEU A 182 8.64 -1.84 -6.37
N ALA A 183 8.50 -3.16 -6.34
CA ALA A 183 9.43 -4.09 -7.00
C ALA A 183 9.44 -3.88 -8.53
N GLY A 184 8.27 -3.70 -9.14
CA GLY A 184 8.14 -3.41 -10.57
C GLY A 184 8.81 -2.10 -10.97
N VAL A 185 8.59 -1.03 -10.20
CA VAL A 185 9.25 0.27 -10.41
C VAL A 185 10.76 0.15 -10.22
N GLY A 186 11.21 -0.51 -9.16
CA GLY A 186 12.63 -0.74 -8.88
C GLY A 186 13.33 -1.52 -9.99
N TYR A 187 12.69 -2.58 -10.50
CA TYR A 187 13.19 -3.34 -11.65
C TYR A 187 13.24 -2.48 -12.93
N ALA A 188 12.17 -1.72 -13.22
CA ALA A 188 12.13 -0.85 -14.40
C ALA A 188 13.16 0.30 -14.31
N LEU A 189 13.56 0.72 -13.12
CA LEU A 189 14.57 1.76 -12.91
C LEU A 189 15.96 1.31 -13.39
N ILE A 190 16.24 0.00 -13.44
CA ILE A 190 17.46 -0.55 -14.05
C ILE A 190 17.57 -0.07 -15.51
N GLU A 191 16.46 -0.11 -16.27
CA GLU A 191 16.40 0.46 -17.63
C GLU A 191 16.49 1.98 -17.61
N GLY A 192 15.83 2.63 -16.64
CA GLY A 192 15.85 4.09 -16.49
C GLY A 192 17.23 4.69 -16.24
N VAL A 193 18.13 3.94 -15.61
CA VAL A 193 19.50 4.41 -15.32
C VAL A 193 20.49 3.95 -16.39
N SER A 194 20.36 2.72 -16.89
CA SER A 194 21.37 2.11 -17.77
C SER A 194 20.99 2.09 -19.25
N GLY A 195 19.73 2.39 -19.60
CA GLY A 195 19.19 2.14 -20.94
C GLY A 195 19.04 0.65 -21.27
N ARG A 196 19.23 -0.24 -20.28
CA ARG A 196 19.28 -1.70 -20.44
C ARG A 196 18.42 -2.36 -19.37
N SER A 197 17.71 -3.41 -19.76
CA SER A 197 17.04 -4.33 -18.83
C SER A 197 17.63 -5.73 -19.04
N PRO A 198 17.55 -6.63 -18.05
CA PRO A 198 17.99 -8.01 -18.21
C PRO A 198 17.45 -8.69 -19.48
N GLY A 199 16.16 -8.54 -19.79
CA GLY A 199 15.57 -9.07 -21.01
C GLY A 199 16.17 -8.48 -22.29
N LYS A 200 16.48 -7.18 -22.29
CA LYS A 200 17.17 -6.55 -23.42
C LYS A 200 18.61 -7.04 -23.58
N LEU A 201 19.32 -7.28 -22.48
CA LEU A 201 20.67 -7.85 -22.51
C LEU A 201 20.64 -9.25 -23.15
N VAL A 202 19.71 -10.10 -22.72
CA VAL A 202 19.51 -11.45 -23.29
C VAL A 202 19.20 -11.37 -24.80
N MET A 203 18.38 -10.41 -25.22
CA MET A 203 18.05 -10.21 -26.63
C MET A 203 19.14 -9.48 -27.43
N GLY A 204 20.25 -9.07 -26.83
CA GLY A 204 21.33 -8.33 -27.48
C GLY A 204 20.90 -6.95 -27.96
N CYS A 205 20.15 -6.22 -27.13
CA CYS A 205 19.66 -4.90 -27.46
C CYS A 205 19.81 -3.88 -26.33
N ALA A 206 19.79 -2.60 -26.69
CA ALA A 206 19.88 -1.50 -25.74
C ALA A 206 19.14 -0.27 -26.25
N VAL A 207 18.69 0.57 -25.32
CA VAL A 207 18.22 1.92 -25.63
C VAL A 207 19.43 2.80 -25.92
N ARG A 208 19.35 3.59 -27.00
CA ARG A 208 20.34 4.61 -27.35
C ARG A 208 19.62 5.87 -27.83
N SER A 209 20.38 6.93 -28.14
CA SER A 209 19.81 8.12 -28.79
C SER A 209 19.13 7.76 -30.11
N ALA A 210 18.18 8.58 -30.56
CA ALA A 210 17.51 8.37 -31.85
C ALA A 210 18.47 8.33 -33.05
N ALA A 211 19.67 8.92 -32.92
CA ALA A 211 20.75 8.89 -33.91
C ALA A 211 21.62 7.62 -33.86
N GLY A 212 21.56 6.84 -32.78
CA GLY A 212 22.33 5.58 -32.62
C GLY A 212 23.42 5.59 -31.55
N PRO A 213 24.19 6.67 -31.30
CA PRO A 213 25.16 6.70 -30.20
C PRO A 213 24.53 6.53 -28.81
N PRO A 214 25.29 6.08 -27.79
CA PRO A 214 24.84 6.14 -26.39
C PRO A 214 24.27 7.52 -26.04
N THR A 215 23.24 7.58 -25.20
CA THR A 215 22.69 8.84 -24.71
C THR A 215 22.97 9.03 -23.22
N HIS A 216 22.71 10.22 -22.71
CA HIS A 216 22.92 10.57 -21.31
C HIS A 216 21.80 10.00 -20.42
N ALA A 217 22.08 9.85 -19.12
CA ALA A 217 21.15 9.29 -18.13
C ALA A 217 19.77 9.98 -18.13
N GLY A 218 19.71 11.31 -18.31
CA GLY A 218 18.45 12.06 -18.37
C GLY A 218 17.47 11.57 -19.45
N ALA A 219 17.97 11.11 -20.61
CA ALA A 219 17.09 10.59 -21.67
C ALA A 219 16.53 9.21 -21.30
N TYR A 220 17.32 8.36 -20.63
CA TYR A 220 16.84 7.08 -20.11
C TYR A 220 15.82 7.29 -18.98
N LEU A 221 16.05 8.24 -18.08
CA LEU A 221 15.12 8.57 -17.00
C LEU A 221 13.81 9.15 -17.54
N LEU A 222 13.87 10.08 -18.50
CA LEU A 222 12.66 10.62 -19.14
C LEU A 222 11.85 9.51 -19.81
N ARG A 223 12.54 8.62 -20.56
CA ARG A 223 11.90 7.43 -21.14
C ARG A 223 11.24 6.56 -20.07
N PHE A 224 11.92 6.31 -18.96
CA PHE A 224 11.40 5.54 -17.84
C PHE A 224 10.16 6.19 -17.23
N VAL A 225 10.18 7.50 -16.98
CA VAL A 225 9.03 8.25 -16.42
C VAL A 225 7.83 8.15 -17.35
N VAL A 226 8.00 8.38 -18.65
CA VAL A 226 6.88 8.31 -19.62
C VAL A 226 6.36 6.89 -19.74
N LYS A 227 7.25 5.89 -19.82
CA LYS A 227 6.89 4.46 -19.94
C LYS A 227 6.17 3.94 -18.70
N ASN A 228 6.56 4.38 -17.51
CA ASN A 228 6.02 3.94 -16.23
C ASN A 228 5.06 4.95 -15.60
N ALA A 229 4.65 5.99 -16.34
CA ALA A 229 3.71 7.00 -15.88
C ALA A 229 2.45 6.42 -15.22
N PRO A 230 1.84 5.32 -15.70
CA PRO A 230 0.67 4.74 -15.04
C PRO A 230 0.94 4.32 -13.60
N VAL A 231 2.03 3.59 -13.37
CA VAL A 231 2.38 3.10 -12.03
C VAL A 231 2.89 4.24 -11.15
N LEU A 232 3.65 5.19 -11.70
CA LEU A 232 4.12 6.36 -10.96
C LEU A 232 2.95 7.24 -10.52
N LEU A 233 1.99 7.52 -11.40
CA LEU A 233 0.78 8.28 -11.07
C LEU A 233 -0.10 7.53 -10.07
N LEU A 234 -0.20 6.20 -10.17
CA LEU A 234 -0.90 5.38 -9.19
C LEU A 234 -0.25 5.51 -7.81
N LEU A 235 1.09 5.38 -7.72
CA LEU A 235 1.81 5.53 -6.46
C LEU A 235 1.66 6.94 -5.87
N ILE A 236 1.74 7.99 -6.70
CA ILE A 236 1.49 9.37 -6.26
C ILE A 236 0.03 9.54 -5.83
N GLY A 237 -0.93 8.94 -6.53
CA GLY A 237 -2.36 8.96 -6.18
C GLY A 237 -2.63 8.32 -4.83
N ILE A 238 -1.97 7.18 -4.56
CA ILE A 238 -2.01 6.47 -3.28
C ILE A 238 -1.43 7.33 -2.15
N THR A 239 -0.27 7.98 -2.34
CA THR A 239 0.38 8.77 -1.29
C THR A 239 -0.30 10.12 -1.05
N THR A 240 -0.71 10.82 -2.11
CA THR A 240 -1.33 12.16 -2.04
C THR A 240 -2.84 12.13 -1.87
N ARG A 241 -3.47 10.95 -1.99
CA ARG A 241 -4.93 10.76 -2.02
C ARG A 241 -5.64 11.57 -3.12
N GLY A 242 -4.98 11.84 -4.25
CA GLY A 242 -5.61 12.55 -5.36
C GLY A 242 -6.49 11.60 -6.18
N PRO A 243 -7.83 11.58 -6.07
CA PRO A 243 -8.69 10.67 -6.86
C PRO A 243 -8.49 10.85 -8.37
N TRP A 244 -8.22 12.08 -8.81
CA TRP A 244 -7.94 12.40 -10.21
C TRP A 244 -6.63 11.77 -10.73
N LEU A 245 -5.66 11.47 -9.85
CA LEU A 245 -4.41 10.80 -10.24
C LEU A 245 -4.66 9.33 -10.61
N PHE A 246 -5.66 8.67 -10.04
CA PHE A 246 -6.06 7.32 -10.47
C PHE A 246 -6.68 7.35 -11.86
N ALA A 247 -7.51 8.37 -12.16
CA ALA A 247 -8.02 8.58 -13.51
C ALA A 247 -6.89 8.90 -14.50
N ALA A 248 -5.93 9.75 -14.11
CA ALA A 248 -4.75 10.05 -14.90
C ALA A 248 -3.86 8.82 -15.12
N ALA A 249 -3.69 7.96 -14.11
CA ALA A 249 -2.98 6.70 -14.21
C ALA A 249 -3.64 5.79 -15.25
N GLY A 250 -4.96 5.61 -15.18
CA GLY A 250 -5.73 4.83 -16.16
C GLY A 250 -5.59 5.38 -17.59
N LEU A 251 -5.76 6.69 -17.78
CA LEU A 251 -5.57 7.33 -19.07
C LEU A 251 -4.15 7.16 -19.60
N SER A 252 -3.14 7.36 -18.75
CA SER A 252 -1.73 7.18 -19.14
C SER A 252 -1.43 5.73 -19.51
N ALA A 253 -2.09 4.74 -18.91
CA ALA A 253 -1.92 3.33 -19.28
C ALA A 253 -2.38 3.08 -20.71
N VAL A 254 -3.54 3.62 -21.08
CA VAL A 254 -4.06 3.57 -22.45
C VAL A 254 -3.10 4.27 -23.41
N LEU A 255 -2.59 5.46 -23.08
CA LEU A 255 -1.65 6.20 -23.92
C LEU A 255 -0.31 5.47 -24.10
N VAL A 256 0.24 4.86 -23.04
CA VAL A 256 1.48 4.07 -23.11
C VAL A 256 1.26 2.81 -23.95
N MET A 257 0.12 2.15 -23.80
CA MET A 257 -0.24 0.96 -24.58
C MET A 257 -0.35 1.30 -26.08
N ILE A 258 -1.19 2.29 -26.44
CA ILE A 258 -1.35 2.75 -27.83
C ILE A 258 -0.01 3.26 -28.38
N GLY A 259 0.71 4.07 -27.59
CA GLY A 259 2.01 4.61 -27.96
C GLY A 259 3.09 3.54 -28.17
N SER A 260 2.94 2.36 -27.56
CA SER A 260 3.85 1.23 -27.79
C SER A 260 3.62 0.57 -29.15
N LEU A 261 2.40 0.62 -29.70
CA LEU A 261 2.08 0.10 -31.04
C LEU A 261 2.76 0.90 -32.16
N VAL A 262 3.14 2.16 -31.91
CA VAL A 262 3.89 2.99 -32.88
C VAL A 262 5.22 2.34 -33.26
N ALA A 263 5.76 1.41 -32.45
CA ALA A 263 6.95 0.63 -32.79
C ALA A 263 6.77 -0.29 -34.01
N LEU A 264 5.53 -0.51 -34.48
CA LEU A 264 5.22 -1.21 -35.74
C LEU A 264 5.45 -0.32 -36.98
N SER A 265 5.63 0.98 -36.81
CA SER A 265 5.95 1.90 -37.90
C SER A 265 7.34 1.62 -38.49
N ALA A 266 7.60 2.15 -39.69
CA ALA A 266 8.88 2.04 -40.37
C ALA A 266 10.07 2.55 -39.53
N GLU A 267 9.84 3.56 -38.69
CA GLU A 267 10.87 4.13 -37.81
C GLU A 267 11.22 3.23 -36.62
N ARG A 268 10.38 2.24 -36.31
CA ARG A 268 10.54 1.31 -35.18
C ARG A 268 10.77 2.06 -33.86
N ARG A 269 9.94 3.04 -33.53
CA ARG A 269 10.00 3.82 -32.28
C ARG A 269 8.65 3.84 -31.58
N THR A 270 8.62 3.70 -30.27
CA THR A 270 7.40 3.91 -29.46
C THR A 270 7.18 5.39 -29.17
N LEU A 271 6.01 5.78 -28.67
CA LEU A 271 5.75 7.15 -28.23
C LEU A 271 6.76 7.63 -27.18
N HIS A 272 7.09 6.80 -26.18
CA HIS A 272 8.10 7.14 -25.18
C HIS A 272 9.52 7.20 -25.77
N ASP A 273 9.80 6.52 -26.89
CA ASP A 273 11.03 6.70 -27.66
C ASP A 273 11.08 8.09 -28.31
N TYR A 274 9.96 8.58 -28.86
CA TYR A 274 9.85 9.92 -29.44
C TYR A 274 10.06 11.01 -28.40
N VAL A 275 9.32 10.95 -27.29
CA VAL A 275 9.39 11.94 -26.20
C VAL A 275 10.80 12.01 -25.61
N ALA A 276 11.45 10.87 -25.41
CA ALA A 276 12.78 10.82 -24.83
C ALA A 276 13.93 11.03 -25.83
N GLY A 277 13.65 11.17 -27.13
CA GLY A 277 14.70 11.24 -28.15
C GLY A 277 15.55 9.96 -28.25
N THR A 278 14.96 8.79 -27.94
CA THR A 278 15.65 7.50 -27.92
C THR A 278 15.14 6.53 -28.99
N ALA A 279 15.83 5.41 -29.18
CA ALA A 279 15.36 4.24 -29.91
C ALA A 279 16.09 2.97 -29.42
N VAL A 280 15.56 1.78 -29.71
CA VAL A 280 16.19 0.50 -29.35
C VAL A 280 17.00 -0.04 -30.53
N TYR A 281 18.28 -0.31 -30.28
CA TYR A 281 19.24 -0.81 -31.26
C TYR A 281 19.77 -2.18 -30.89
N ARG A 282 20.22 -2.91 -31.91
CA ARG A 282 20.99 -4.15 -31.76
C ARG A 282 22.39 -3.79 -31.26
N VAL A 283 22.87 -4.53 -30.27
CA VAL A 283 24.24 -4.41 -29.77
C VAL A 283 24.95 -5.71 -30.09
N SER A 284 25.97 -5.65 -30.93
CA SER A 284 26.87 -6.78 -31.22
C SER A 284 27.81 -6.98 -30.03
N GLY A 285 27.85 -8.20 -29.49
CA GLY A 285 28.65 -8.50 -28.31
C GLY A 285 30.15 -8.30 -28.57
N GLY A 286 30.81 -7.44 -27.78
CA GLY A 286 32.27 -7.46 -27.64
C GLY A 286 32.96 -6.10 -27.48
N GLY A 287 32.39 -4.99 -27.96
CA GLY A 287 33.09 -3.69 -27.93
C GLY A 287 32.22 -2.44 -27.79
N ASP A 288 30.90 -2.56 -27.93
CA ASP A 288 29.96 -1.42 -27.90
C ASP A 288 29.12 -1.35 -26.61
N TRP A 289 29.52 -2.07 -25.55
CA TRP A 289 28.82 -2.11 -24.25
C TRP A 289 29.17 -0.93 -23.37
#